data_AF-A0AAD5LYF4-F1
#
_entry.id   AF-A0AAD5LYF4-F1
#
_cell.length_a   1.000
_cell.length_b   1.000
_cell.length_c   1.000
_cell.angle_alpha   90.00
_cell.angle_beta   90.00
_cell.angle_gamma   90.00
#
_symmetry.space_group_name_H-M   'P 1'
#
loop_
_entity.id
_entity.type
_entity.pdbx_description
1 polymer ?
#
loop_
_entity_poly.entity_id
_entity_poly.type
_entity_poly.pdbx_seq_one_letter_code
_entity_poly.pdbx_strand_id
1 'polypeptide(L)'
;MTYLAPAMKDFKAVFGHCVVPLTFNVPSTSVTVDGVTRWSPEMAGYELGHKLRTYYRNKRNRIQSLHPEVRPQLEALGINLDQDYNEMMWKERELAALGAFKRISGHVNVEQKFVVPHGDARWPRATWGMALGKSVNTLRLLRRKLPTYKSEDLEELGFCWNTRELPKAASVRKPAAKPKFAVSDFSQLPGSMRIFREQYGHIFVPLRYKVGDSLWSGEAAGMLKSFCMSVGP
;
A
#
# COMPACT_ATOMS: atom_id res chain seq x y z
N MET A 1 -13.77 -11.88 -20.97
CA MET A 1 -14.48 -12.26 -19.73
C MET A 1 -14.02 -11.32 -18.62
N THR A 2 -14.83 -11.08 -17.58
CA THR A 2 -14.55 -10.04 -16.57
C THR A 2 -14.02 -10.63 -15.28
N TYR A 3 -12.69 -10.68 -15.13
CA TYR A 3 -12.00 -11.21 -13.94
C TYR A 3 -12.18 -10.38 -12.65
N LEU A 4 -13.08 -9.40 -12.62
CA LEU A 4 -13.23 -8.43 -11.52
C LEU A 4 -13.48 -9.13 -10.16
N ALA A 5 -14.48 -10.00 -10.08
CA ALA A 5 -14.81 -10.69 -8.83
C ALA A 5 -13.76 -11.74 -8.41
N PRO A 6 -13.23 -12.62 -9.29
CA PRO A 6 -12.10 -13.50 -8.96
C PRO A 6 -10.86 -12.73 -8.47
N ALA A 7 -10.45 -11.67 -9.17
CA ALA A 7 -9.31 -10.87 -8.76
C ALA A 7 -9.56 -10.06 -7.47
N MET A 8 -10.80 -9.64 -7.19
CA MET A 8 -11.17 -9.07 -5.88
C MET A 8 -11.14 -10.11 -4.74
N LYS A 9 -11.55 -11.36 -5.01
CA LYS A 9 -11.48 -12.46 -4.03
C LYS A 9 -10.02 -12.77 -3.66
N ASP A 10 -9.13 -12.81 -4.64
CA ASP A 10 -7.70 -13.01 -4.41
C ASP A 10 -7.04 -11.78 -3.76
N PHE A 11 -7.40 -10.57 -4.16
CA PHE A 11 -6.94 -9.34 -3.49
C PHE A 11 -7.33 -9.33 -2.01
N LYS A 12 -8.59 -9.67 -1.68
CA LYS A 12 -9.06 -9.73 -0.29
C LYS A 12 -8.29 -10.78 0.53
N ALA A 13 -7.98 -11.94 -0.07
CA ALA A 13 -7.19 -12.97 0.61
C ALA A 13 -5.71 -12.58 0.81
N VAL A 14 -5.06 -12.04 -0.21
CA VAL A 14 -3.63 -11.68 -0.18
C VAL A 14 -3.35 -10.47 0.74
N PHE A 15 -4.23 -9.47 0.76
CA PHE A 15 -4.00 -8.22 1.50
C PHE A 15 -4.85 -8.08 2.78
N GLY A 16 -5.93 -8.84 2.92
CA GLY A 16 -6.85 -8.78 4.07
C GLY A 16 -7.87 -7.63 4.02
N HIS A 17 -8.01 -6.94 2.89
CA HIS A 17 -8.96 -5.82 2.70
C HIS A 17 -9.40 -5.71 1.23
N CYS A 18 -10.51 -5.02 0.96
CA CYS A 18 -11.03 -4.78 -0.40
C CYS A 18 -10.58 -3.44 -1.01
N VAL A 19 -9.76 -2.67 -0.30
CA VAL A 19 -9.32 -1.32 -0.69
C VAL A 19 -8.21 -1.39 -1.75
N VAL A 20 -8.59 -1.41 -3.04
CA VAL A 20 -7.65 -1.57 -4.17
C VAL A 20 -7.09 -0.22 -4.65
N PRO A 21 -5.76 -0.03 -4.71
CA PRO A 21 -5.16 1.15 -5.36
C PRO A 21 -5.54 1.25 -6.84
N LEU A 22 -5.81 2.46 -7.35
CA LEU A 22 -6.25 2.66 -8.74
C LEU A 22 -5.31 2.03 -9.79
N THR A 23 -4.00 2.09 -9.56
CA THR A 23 -2.96 1.53 -10.43
C THR A 23 -2.56 0.09 -10.09
N PHE A 24 -3.36 -0.63 -9.29
CA PHE A 24 -3.10 -2.04 -9.00
C PHE A 24 -3.56 -2.89 -10.18
N ASN A 25 -2.60 -3.55 -10.81
CA ASN A 25 -2.83 -4.62 -11.78
C ASN A 25 -2.50 -5.96 -11.12
N VAL A 26 -3.22 -7.01 -11.50
CA VAL A 26 -2.95 -8.38 -11.03
C VAL A 26 -1.53 -8.80 -11.46
N PRO A 27 -0.68 -9.31 -10.54
CA PRO A 27 0.67 -9.73 -10.88
C PRO A 27 0.67 -10.97 -11.79
N SER A 28 1.74 -11.14 -12.55
CA SER A 28 2.01 -12.37 -13.33
C SER A 28 2.51 -13.54 -12.47
N THR A 29 2.98 -13.27 -11.27
CA THR A 29 3.44 -14.29 -10.30
C THR A 29 2.27 -14.73 -9.43
N SER A 30 1.86 -15.99 -9.58
CA SER A 30 0.91 -16.63 -8.66
C SER A 30 1.51 -16.82 -7.26
N VAL A 31 0.69 -16.77 -6.21
CA VAL A 31 1.12 -16.99 -4.81
C VAL A 31 0.13 -17.88 -4.07
N THR A 32 0.58 -18.81 -3.25
CA THR A 32 -0.31 -19.69 -2.47
C THR A 32 -0.68 -19.04 -1.13
N VAL A 33 -1.98 -18.85 -0.88
CA VAL A 33 -2.52 -18.30 0.38
C VAL A 33 -3.67 -19.18 0.83
N ASP A 34 -3.57 -19.69 2.07
CA ASP A 34 -4.49 -20.66 2.68
C ASP A 34 -4.62 -21.97 1.87
N GLY A 35 -3.51 -22.45 1.30
CA GLY A 35 -3.47 -23.60 0.40
C GLY A 35 -4.03 -23.34 -1.01
N VAL A 36 -4.62 -22.17 -1.26
CA VAL A 36 -5.21 -21.80 -2.55
C VAL A 36 -4.24 -20.94 -3.35
N THR A 37 -3.91 -21.35 -4.57
CA THR A 37 -3.13 -20.55 -5.52
C THR A 37 -3.92 -19.32 -5.96
N ARG A 38 -3.34 -18.14 -5.76
CA ARG A 38 -3.88 -16.81 -6.06
C ARG A 38 -3.20 -16.22 -7.28
N TRP A 39 -3.90 -15.34 -7.99
CA TRP A 39 -3.45 -14.74 -9.25
C TRP A 39 -3.20 -15.81 -10.32
N SER A 40 -4.29 -16.41 -10.83
CA SER A 40 -4.22 -17.27 -12.03
C SER A 40 -3.48 -16.55 -13.17
N PRO A 41 -2.60 -17.22 -13.93
CA PRO A 41 -1.90 -16.63 -15.07
C PRO A 41 -2.84 -15.96 -16.10
N GLU A 42 -4.07 -16.45 -16.25
CA GLU A 42 -5.11 -15.87 -17.11
C GLU A 42 -5.53 -14.45 -16.71
N MET A 43 -5.35 -14.10 -15.42
CA MET A 43 -5.64 -12.78 -14.87
C MET A 43 -4.43 -11.85 -14.89
N ALA A 44 -3.24 -12.31 -15.29
CA ALA A 44 -2.01 -11.52 -15.25
C ALA A 44 -2.16 -10.20 -16.02
N GLY A 45 -1.75 -9.09 -15.39
CA GLY A 45 -1.87 -7.74 -15.95
C GLY A 45 -3.28 -7.14 -15.91
N TYR A 46 -4.31 -7.86 -15.43
CA TYR A 46 -5.67 -7.33 -15.33
C TYR A 46 -5.72 -6.08 -14.43
N GLU A 47 -6.20 -4.96 -14.98
CA GLU A 47 -6.18 -3.62 -14.37
C GLU A 47 -7.22 -3.45 -13.24
N LEU A 48 -7.16 -4.29 -12.22
CA LEU A 48 -8.18 -4.43 -11.18
C LEU A 48 -8.64 -3.08 -10.59
N GLY A 49 -7.71 -2.20 -10.23
CA GLY A 49 -8.04 -0.87 -9.69
C GLY A 49 -8.81 0.03 -10.67
N HIS A 50 -8.44 0.03 -11.95
CA HIS A 50 -9.13 0.79 -13.00
C HIS A 50 -10.49 0.17 -13.35
N LYS A 51 -10.59 -1.16 -13.43
CA LYS A 51 -11.88 -1.83 -13.71
C LYS A 51 -12.85 -1.64 -12.54
N LEU A 52 -12.39 -1.78 -11.29
CA LEU A 52 -13.20 -1.53 -10.08
C LEU A 52 -13.72 -0.08 -10.03
N ARG A 53 -12.85 0.92 -10.20
CA ARG A 53 -13.28 2.33 -10.25
C ARG A 53 -14.27 2.61 -11.39
N THR A 54 -14.07 1.97 -12.54
CA THR A 54 -15.00 2.09 -13.69
C THR A 54 -16.36 1.45 -13.39
N TYR A 55 -16.39 0.36 -12.63
CA TYR A 55 -17.63 -0.29 -12.18
C TYR A 55 -18.42 0.62 -11.22
N TYR A 56 -17.76 1.17 -10.20
CA TYR A 56 -18.35 2.10 -9.22
C TYR A 56 -18.99 3.34 -9.87
N ARG A 57 -18.29 4.00 -10.81
CA ARG A 57 -18.78 5.25 -11.44
C ARG A 57 -20.00 5.06 -12.34
N ASN A 58 -20.27 3.85 -12.83
CA ASN A 58 -21.24 3.59 -13.90
C ASN A 58 -22.51 2.85 -13.40
N LYS A 59 -23.12 3.35 -12.30
CA LYS A 59 -24.37 2.82 -11.71
C LYS A 59 -25.60 2.69 -12.64
N ARG A 60 -25.50 3.11 -13.90
CA ARG A 60 -26.60 3.10 -14.89
C ARG A 60 -26.17 2.58 -16.27
N ASN A 61 -25.05 1.85 -16.39
CA ASN A 61 -24.50 1.55 -17.71
C ASN A 61 -23.82 0.18 -17.89
N ARG A 62 -23.83 -0.24 -19.17
CA ARG A 62 -23.42 -1.51 -19.82
C ARG A 62 -22.61 -2.57 -19.05
N ILE A 63 -21.68 -2.22 -18.16
CA ILE A 63 -20.88 -3.22 -17.44
C ILE A 63 -21.75 -4.03 -16.47
N GLN A 64 -22.66 -3.37 -15.74
CA GLN A 64 -23.54 -4.07 -14.78
C GLN A 64 -24.61 -4.93 -15.48
N SER A 65 -24.98 -4.61 -16.72
CA SER A 65 -25.95 -5.39 -17.51
C SER A 65 -25.30 -6.48 -18.38
N LEU A 66 -24.02 -6.36 -18.74
CA LEU A 66 -23.23 -7.43 -19.35
C LEU A 66 -22.77 -8.48 -18.33
N HIS A 67 -22.62 -8.08 -17.05
CA HIS A 67 -22.09 -8.92 -15.97
C HIS A 67 -22.91 -8.80 -14.67
N PRO A 68 -24.22 -9.12 -14.69
CA PRO A 68 -25.06 -9.07 -13.48
C PRO A 68 -24.56 -10.00 -12.37
N GLU A 69 -23.88 -11.10 -12.72
CA GLU A 69 -23.28 -12.06 -11.79
C GLU A 69 -22.15 -11.48 -10.93
N VAL A 70 -21.50 -10.40 -11.39
CA VAL A 70 -20.36 -9.78 -10.68
C VAL A 70 -20.84 -8.97 -9.47
N ARG A 71 -22.03 -8.34 -9.52
CA ARG A 71 -22.56 -7.54 -8.41
C ARG A 71 -22.67 -8.35 -7.08
N PRO A 72 -23.41 -9.47 -7.01
CA PRO A 72 -23.56 -10.23 -5.76
C PRO A 72 -22.24 -10.85 -5.30
N GLN A 73 -21.31 -11.16 -6.21
CA GLN A 73 -19.98 -11.67 -5.86
C GLN A 73 -19.11 -10.61 -5.16
N LEU A 74 -19.22 -9.34 -5.56
CA LEU A 74 -18.54 -8.22 -4.89
C LEU A 74 -19.23 -7.88 -3.55
N GLU A 75 -20.56 -7.90 -3.51
CA GLU A 75 -21.32 -7.68 -2.27
C GLU A 75 -21.04 -8.78 -1.22
N ALA A 76 -20.90 -10.04 -1.63
CA ALA A 76 -20.46 -11.14 -0.76
C ALA A 76 -19.01 -10.99 -0.27
N LEU A 77 -18.17 -10.20 -0.94
CA LEU A 77 -16.85 -9.79 -0.44
C LEU A 77 -16.93 -8.60 0.53
N GLY A 78 -18.12 -8.08 0.82
CA GLY A 78 -18.36 -6.90 1.68
C GLY A 78 -18.14 -5.57 0.97
N ILE A 79 -18.17 -5.54 -0.37
CA ILE A 79 -17.92 -4.35 -1.17
C ILE A 79 -19.25 -3.63 -1.41
N ASN A 80 -19.51 -2.54 -0.68
CA ASN A 80 -20.66 -1.70 -0.93
C ASN A 80 -20.44 -0.90 -2.24
N LEU A 81 -21.12 -1.32 -3.30
CA LEU A 81 -21.06 -0.72 -4.64
C LEU A 81 -21.88 0.57 -4.79
N ASP A 82 -22.69 0.90 -3.78
CA ASP A 82 -23.55 2.08 -3.79
C ASP A 82 -22.97 3.29 -3.04
N GLN A 83 -21.84 3.15 -2.35
CA GLN A 83 -21.04 4.25 -1.82
C GLN A 83 -20.27 5.00 -2.94
N ASP A 84 -19.92 6.29 -2.75
CA ASP A 84 -18.96 6.94 -3.66
C ASP A 84 -17.54 6.37 -3.47
N TYR A 85 -16.93 5.98 -4.58
CA TYR A 85 -15.58 5.39 -4.60
C TYR A 85 -14.49 6.34 -4.07
N ASN A 86 -14.61 7.65 -4.32
CA ASN A 86 -13.58 8.63 -3.96
C ASN A 86 -13.66 8.99 -2.47
N GLU A 87 -14.87 9.00 -1.91
CA GLU A 87 -15.12 9.11 -0.47
C GLU A 87 -14.69 7.84 0.29
N MET A 88 -15.08 6.65 -0.20
CA MET A 88 -14.64 5.36 0.35
C MET A 88 -13.11 5.27 0.38
N MET A 89 -12.44 5.48 -0.77
CA MET A 89 -10.98 5.42 -0.87
C MET A 89 -10.28 6.48 -0.02
N TRP A 90 -10.92 7.62 0.24
CA TRP A 90 -10.42 8.65 1.13
C TRP A 90 -10.47 8.22 2.59
N LYS A 91 -11.63 7.74 3.06
CA LYS A 91 -11.85 7.29 4.43
C LYS A 91 -10.93 6.10 4.76
N GLU A 92 -10.90 5.09 3.90
CA GLU A 92 -10.12 3.86 4.08
C GLU A 92 -8.59 4.01 3.92
N ARG A 93 -8.10 5.13 3.35
CA ARG A 93 -6.66 5.30 3.08
C ARG A 93 -6.08 6.57 3.67
N GLU A 94 -6.30 7.71 3.02
CA GLU A 94 -5.74 8.99 3.47
C GLU A 94 -6.19 9.36 4.90
N LEU A 95 -7.48 9.20 5.21
CA LEU A 95 -8.02 9.56 6.51
C LEU A 95 -7.62 8.57 7.60
N ALA A 96 -7.79 7.26 7.35
CA ALA A 96 -7.38 6.21 8.28
C ALA A 96 -5.86 6.25 8.57
N ALA A 97 -5.03 6.59 7.58
CA ALA A 97 -3.59 6.81 7.78
C ALA A 97 -3.29 8.07 8.61
N LEU A 98 -4.03 9.16 8.42
CA LEU A 98 -3.89 10.38 9.25
C LEU A 98 -4.33 10.14 10.70
N GLY A 99 -5.44 9.44 10.92
CA GLY A 99 -5.89 9.05 12.26
C GLY A 99 -4.88 8.15 12.98
N ALA A 100 -4.33 7.15 12.27
CA ALA A 100 -3.23 6.34 12.77
C ALA A 100 -1.98 7.17 13.11
N PHE A 101 -1.58 8.11 12.24
CA PHE A 101 -0.45 9.01 12.48
C PHE A 101 -0.70 9.91 13.71
N LYS A 102 -1.90 10.48 13.87
CA LYS A 102 -2.32 11.30 15.02
C LYS A 102 -2.20 10.51 16.32
N ARG A 103 -2.73 9.28 16.35
CA ARG A 103 -2.67 8.36 17.50
C ARG A 103 -1.24 7.96 17.89
N ILE A 104 -0.34 7.84 16.92
CA ILE A 104 1.06 7.42 17.16
C ILE A 104 1.96 8.60 17.54
N SER A 105 1.70 9.80 17.01
CA SER A 105 2.60 10.96 17.11
C SER A 105 2.05 12.12 17.95
N GLY A 106 0.81 12.02 18.44
CA GLY A 106 0.07 13.11 19.09
C GLY A 106 -0.41 14.23 18.15
N HIS A 107 0.10 14.30 16.91
CA HIS A 107 -0.18 15.38 15.96
C HIS A 107 -0.33 14.86 14.53
N VAL A 108 -0.97 15.63 13.65
CA VAL A 108 -1.14 15.30 12.21
C VAL A 108 -0.11 16.00 11.28
N ASN A 109 0.95 16.59 11.82
CA ASN A 109 2.04 17.11 11.00
C ASN A 109 2.95 16.00 10.46
N VAL A 110 2.62 15.48 9.28
CA VAL A 110 3.40 14.44 8.59
C VAL A 110 4.55 15.04 7.79
N GLU A 111 5.77 14.49 7.92
CA GLU A 111 6.91 14.84 7.05
C GLU A 111 6.62 14.50 5.58
N GLN A 112 6.98 15.38 4.64
CA GLN A 112 6.73 15.17 3.19
C GLN A 112 7.32 13.86 2.63
N LYS A 113 8.43 13.36 3.21
CA LYS A 113 9.11 12.12 2.80
C LYS A 113 8.58 10.85 3.50
N PHE A 114 7.63 10.98 4.44
CA PHE A 114 7.09 9.87 5.22
C PHE A 114 6.29 8.88 4.37
N VAL A 115 6.50 7.60 4.65
CA VAL A 115 5.81 6.45 4.04
C VAL A 115 5.38 5.52 5.16
N VAL A 116 4.13 5.05 5.13
CA VAL A 116 3.56 4.15 6.15
C VAL A 116 4.33 2.81 6.16
N PRO A 117 4.82 2.34 7.33
CA PRO A 117 5.57 1.09 7.40
C PRO A 117 4.69 -0.14 7.15
N HIS A 118 5.03 -0.96 6.15
CA HIS A 118 4.48 -2.31 6.01
C HIS A 118 4.74 -3.17 7.26
N GLY A 119 3.76 -3.97 7.66
CA GLY A 119 3.88 -4.93 8.78
C GLY A 119 3.62 -4.36 10.17
N ASP A 120 3.42 -3.04 10.31
CA ASP A 120 3.15 -2.40 11.60
C ASP A 120 1.64 -2.35 11.85
N ALA A 121 1.16 -3.19 12.79
CA ALA A 121 -0.26 -3.34 13.13
C ALA A 121 -0.91 -2.07 13.72
N ARG A 122 -0.13 -1.04 14.07
CA ARG A 122 -0.67 0.27 14.48
C ARG A 122 -1.26 1.07 13.31
N TRP A 123 -1.02 0.62 12.07
CA TRP A 123 -1.54 1.19 10.83
C TRP A 123 -2.51 0.21 10.16
N PRO A 124 -3.66 0.68 9.62
CA PRO A 124 -4.57 -0.15 8.84
C PRO A 124 -3.86 -0.74 7.61
N ARG A 125 -4.08 -2.02 7.29
CA ARG A 125 -3.37 -2.72 6.21
C ARG A 125 -3.45 -2.01 4.85
N ALA A 126 -4.61 -1.43 4.52
CA ALA A 126 -4.85 -0.64 3.30
C ALA A 126 -3.96 0.62 3.16
N THR A 127 -3.31 1.05 4.25
CA THR A 127 -2.41 2.20 4.28
C THR A 127 -0.93 1.81 4.16
N TRP A 128 -0.58 0.53 4.29
CA TRP A 128 0.82 0.09 4.28
C TRP A 128 1.54 0.41 2.97
N GLY A 129 2.75 0.96 3.05
CA GLY A 129 3.52 1.42 1.87
C GLY A 129 3.04 2.76 1.28
N MET A 130 1.95 3.33 1.78
CA MET A 130 1.42 4.60 1.28
C MET A 130 2.36 5.76 1.58
N ALA A 131 2.66 6.58 0.57
CA ALA A 131 3.43 7.82 0.70
C ALA A 131 2.60 8.95 1.33
N LEU A 132 2.13 8.75 2.57
CA LEU A 132 1.27 9.66 3.31
C LEU A 132 1.83 11.10 3.37
N GLY A 133 3.15 11.27 3.47
CA GLY A 133 3.80 12.58 3.41
C GLY A 133 3.56 13.34 2.10
N LYS A 134 3.51 12.63 0.97
CA LYS A 134 3.12 13.21 -0.33
C LYS A 134 1.63 13.54 -0.37
N SER A 135 0.76 12.65 0.11
CA SER A 135 -0.69 12.93 0.17
C SER A 135 -1.00 14.16 1.03
N VAL A 136 -0.39 14.29 2.20
CA VAL A 136 -0.52 15.46 3.09
C VAL A 136 -0.03 16.75 2.43
N ASN A 137 1.07 16.69 1.68
CA ASN A 137 1.54 17.83 0.90
C ASN A 137 0.53 18.24 -0.19
N THR A 138 -0.04 17.26 -0.90
CA THR A 138 -1.10 17.50 -1.89
C THR A 138 -2.37 18.08 -1.28
N LEU A 139 -2.80 17.62 -0.10
CA LEU A 139 -3.94 18.20 0.63
C LEU A 139 -3.70 19.68 0.97
N ARG A 140 -2.51 20.01 1.48
CA ARG A 140 -2.13 21.41 1.78
C ARG A 140 -2.13 22.29 0.52
N LEU A 141 -1.55 21.81 -0.59
CA LEU A 141 -1.53 22.52 -1.87
C LEU A 141 -2.94 22.71 -2.48
N LEU A 142 -3.83 21.74 -2.29
CA LEU A 142 -5.17 21.74 -2.87
C LEU A 142 -6.28 22.24 -1.93
N ARG A 143 -5.95 22.83 -0.76
CA ARG A 143 -6.93 23.26 0.28
C ARG A 143 -8.21 23.91 -0.28
N ARG A 144 -8.07 24.86 -1.22
CA ARG A 144 -9.18 25.62 -1.85
C ARG A 144 -9.98 24.82 -2.91
N LYS A 145 -9.62 23.56 -3.16
CA LYS A 145 -10.21 22.65 -4.17
C LYS A 145 -10.58 21.29 -3.58
N LEU A 146 -10.57 21.14 -2.26
CA LEU A 146 -11.01 19.90 -1.60
C LEU A 146 -12.56 19.84 -1.57
N PRO A 147 -13.17 18.66 -1.76
CA PRO A 147 -14.58 18.45 -1.47
C PRO A 147 -14.89 18.66 0.02
N THR A 148 -16.10 19.13 0.34
CA THR A 148 -16.52 19.51 1.70
C THR A 148 -16.20 18.44 2.75
N TYR A 149 -16.55 17.18 2.49
CA TYR A 149 -16.27 16.04 3.38
C TYR A 149 -14.78 15.91 3.73
N LYS A 150 -13.86 16.22 2.81
CA LYS A 150 -12.43 16.17 3.08
C LYS A 150 -11.95 17.33 3.94
N SER A 151 -12.57 18.51 3.84
CA SER A 151 -12.28 19.62 4.75
C SER A 151 -12.83 19.34 6.15
N GLU A 152 -14.05 18.82 6.26
CA GLU A 152 -14.71 18.48 7.52
C GLU A 152 -13.93 17.37 8.27
N ASP A 153 -13.67 16.23 7.60
CA ASP A 153 -12.86 15.12 8.13
C ASP A 153 -11.45 15.58 8.58
N LEU A 154 -10.86 16.57 7.90
CA LEU A 154 -9.54 17.13 8.26
C LEU A 154 -9.61 18.15 9.40
N GLU A 155 -10.71 18.90 9.52
CA GLU A 155 -10.94 19.85 10.61
C GLU A 155 -11.17 19.12 11.94
N GLU A 156 -11.98 18.05 11.95
CA GLU A 156 -12.13 17.16 13.10
C GLU A 156 -10.79 16.51 13.52
N LEU A 157 -9.97 16.12 12.54
CA LEU A 157 -8.62 15.63 12.81
C LEU A 157 -7.66 16.71 13.34
N GLY A 158 -8.00 18.00 13.27
CA GLY A 158 -7.11 19.11 13.66
C GLY A 158 -5.98 19.32 12.66
N PHE A 159 -6.27 19.23 11.35
CA PHE A 159 -5.25 19.24 10.30
C PHE A 159 -4.51 20.57 10.17
N CYS A 160 -3.21 20.52 10.46
CA CYS A 160 -2.31 21.66 10.29
C CYS A 160 -2.08 21.98 8.80
N TRP A 161 -2.78 23.00 8.31
CA TRP A 161 -2.64 23.55 6.97
C TRP A 161 -1.28 24.22 6.72
N ASN A 162 -0.76 24.98 7.69
CA ASN A 162 0.51 25.70 7.58
C ASN A 162 1.54 25.19 8.59
N THR A 163 2.59 24.54 8.10
CA THR A 163 3.68 23.98 8.91
C THR A 163 4.50 25.01 9.70
N ARG A 164 4.34 26.31 9.42
CA ARG A 164 4.98 27.41 10.14
C ARG A 164 4.24 27.83 11.42
N GLU A 165 2.96 27.52 11.55
CA GLU A 165 2.10 27.87 12.70
C GLU A 165 2.21 26.86 13.85
N LEU A 166 2.94 25.77 13.65
CA LEU A 166 3.19 24.78 14.69
C LEU A 166 4.23 25.29 15.70
N PRO A 167 4.07 24.97 17.00
CA PRO A 167 5.20 24.97 17.92
C PRO A 167 6.34 24.14 17.32
N LYS A 168 7.59 24.55 17.56
CA LYS A 168 8.79 23.78 17.19
C LYS A 168 8.92 22.55 18.10
N ALA A 169 7.98 21.62 17.99
CA ALA A 169 8.07 20.30 18.61
C ALA A 169 9.42 19.68 18.23
N ALA A 170 10.14 19.16 19.22
CA ALA A 170 11.47 18.61 19.00
C ALA A 170 11.40 17.52 17.92
N SER A 171 12.20 17.66 16.86
CA SER A 171 12.34 16.61 15.86
C SER A 171 12.76 15.32 16.58
N VAL A 172 11.86 14.34 16.58
CA VAL A 172 12.14 13.02 17.15
C VAL A 172 13.30 12.43 16.36
N ARG A 173 14.50 12.49 16.96
CA ARG A 173 15.75 12.19 16.27
C ARG A 173 15.66 10.80 15.64
N LYS A 174 15.91 10.72 14.34
CA LYS A 174 16.10 9.42 13.68
C LYS A 174 17.24 8.67 14.39
N PRO A 175 17.08 7.37 14.71
CA PRO A 175 18.22 6.55 15.07
C PRO A 175 19.21 6.50 13.89
N ALA A 176 20.50 6.52 14.20
CA ALA A 176 21.56 6.67 13.20
C ALA A 176 21.82 5.39 12.39
N ALA A 177 22.49 5.55 11.26
CA ALA A 177 22.64 4.54 10.22
C ALA A 177 24.13 4.35 9.84
N LYS A 178 24.59 3.11 9.64
CA LYS A 178 25.96 2.74 9.20
C LYS A 178 25.92 1.75 8.03
N PRO A 179 26.92 1.76 7.10
CA PRO A 179 26.91 0.92 5.90
C PRO A 179 27.54 -0.47 6.08
N LYS A 180 27.03 -1.41 5.27
CA LYS A 180 27.63 -2.66 4.76
C LYS A 180 26.97 -2.92 3.40
N PHE A 181 27.55 -3.56 2.40
CA PHE A 181 28.93 -3.97 2.05
C PHE A 181 29.03 -3.87 0.51
N ALA A 182 30.23 -4.02 -0.06
CA ALA A 182 30.40 -4.26 -1.50
C ALA A 182 31.37 -5.46 -1.70
N VAL A 183 30.92 -6.48 -2.44
CA VAL A 183 31.72 -7.67 -2.81
C VAL A 183 31.28 -8.11 -4.21
N SER A 184 32.23 -8.53 -5.05
CA SER A 184 32.04 -8.84 -6.48
C SER A 184 32.00 -10.34 -6.82
N ASP A 185 32.28 -11.23 -5.87
CA ASP A 185 32.06 -12.67 -6.00
C ASP A 185 30.66 -13.03 -5.47
N PHE A 186 29.84 -13.62 -6.34
CA PHE A 186 28.45 -13.97 -6.05
C PHE A 186 28.25 -15.44 -5.61
N SER A 187 29.30 -16.25 -5.61
CA SER A 187 29.29 -17.58 -4.95
C SER A 187 29.19 -17.44 -3.42
N GLN A 188 29.78 -16.36 -2.89
CA GLN A 188 29.81 -15.99 -1.48
C GLN A 188 28.50 -15.32 -0.98
N LEU A 189 27.49 -15.14 -1.85
CA LEU A 189 26.23 -14.51 -1.43
C LEU A 189 25.38 -15.45 -0.55
N PRO A 190 24.79 -14.93 0.55
CA PRO A 190 23.80 -15.67 1.34
C PRO A 190 22.63 -16.19 0.48
N GLY A 191 22.14 -17.41 0.77
CA GLY A 191 21.13 -18.11 -0.07
C GLY A 191 19.84 -17.31 -0.34
N SER A 192 19.44 -16.50 0.65
CA SER A 192 18.39 -15.36 0.78
C SER A 192 18.49 -14.77 -0.73
N MET A 193 19.68 -14.36 -1.22
CA MET A 193 19.86 -13.59 -2.46
C MET A 193 19.98 -14.42 -3.74
N ARG A 194 20.43 -15.68 -3.66
CA ARG A 194 20.41 -16.60 -4.81
C ARG A 194 18.96 -16.92 -5.20
N ILE A 195 18.16 -17.29 -4.21
CA ILE A 195 16.72 -17.58 -4.37
C ILE A 195 15.99 -16.33 -4.91
N PHE A 196 16.32 -15.14 -4.38
CA PHE A 196 15.77 -13.88 -4.90
C PHE A 196 16.03 -13.66 -6.39
N ARG A 197 17.24 -14.00 -6.86
CA ARG A 197 17.62 -13.92 -8.27
C ARG A 197 16.89 -14.95 -9.12
N GLU A 198 16.69 -16.17 -8.63
CA GLU A 198 15.93 -17.21 -9.35
C GLU A 198 14.45 -16.82 -9.51
N GLN A 199 13.85 -16.18 -8.50
CA GLN A 199 12.43 -15.80 -8.54
C GLN A 199 12.14 -14.48 -9.29
N TYR A 200 13.11 -13.56 -9.38
CA TYR A 200 12.92 -12.22 -9.97
C TYR A 200 13.95 -11.81 -11.05
N GLY A 201 14.83 -12.72 -11.45
CA GLY A 201 15.83 -12.52 -12.53
C GLY A 201 17.04 -11.63 -12.17
N HIS A 202 16.97 -10.85 -11.09
CA HIS A 202 18.02 -9.87 -10.73
C HIS A 202 18.32 -9.82 -9.22
N ILE A 203 19.51 -9.33 -8.85
CA ILE A 203 19.95 -9.17 -7.45
C ILE A 203 19.69 -7.77 -6.86
N PHE A 204 19.20 -6.81 -7.64
CA PHE A 204 18.89 -5.48 -7.12
C PHE A 204 17.63 -5.51 -6.26
N VAL A 205 17.80 -5.43 -4.94
CA VAL A 205 16.72 -5.27 -3.95
C VAL A 205 16.51 -3.76 -3.72
N PRO A 206 15.37 -3.17 -4.12
CA PRO A 206 15.15 -1.72 -4.02
C PRO A 206 15.30 -1.16 -2.59
N LEU A 207 15.71 0.11 -2.48
CA LEU A 207 15.77 0.92 -1.24
C LEU A 207 14.37 1.31 -0.69
N ARG A 208 13.48 0.31 -0.61
CA ARG A 208 12.17 0.25 0.05
C ARG A 208 11.51 -1.14 -0.02
N TYR A 209 12.19 -2.14 -0.60
CA TYR A 209 11.71 -3.51 -0.67
C TYR A 209 11.80 -4.16 0.72
N LYS A 210 10.70 -4.79 1.17
CA LYS A 210 10.71 -5.63 2.38
C LYS A 210 10.65 -7.09 1.95
N VAL A 211 11.56 -7.90 2.49
CA VAL A 211 11.54 -9.36 2.35
C VAL A 211 10.31 -9.92 3.09
N GLY A 212 9.65 -10.89 2.48
CA GLY A 212 8.70 -11.78 3.15
C GLY A 212 9.41 -13.08 3.54
N ASP A 213 9.29 -13.50 4.79
CA ASP A 213 9.96 -14.69 5.31
C ASP A 213 9.20 -15.97 4.93
N SER A 214 9.33 -16.39 3.66
CA SER A 214 8.92 -17.72 3.18
C SER A 214 10.04 -18.48 2.44
N LEU A 215 11.27 -17.96 2.45
CA LEU A 215 12.40 -18.46 1.62
C LEU A 215 13.72 -18.59 2.38
N TRP A 216 13.73 -18.28 3.68
CA TRP A 216 14.97 -18.04 4.43
C TRP A 216 14.89 -18.61 5.86
N SER A 217 14.83 -19.94 5.98
CA SER A 217 15.04 -20.63 7.26
C SER A 217 16.46 -20.40 7.80
N GLY A 218 16.65 -20.52 9.13
CA GLY A 218 17.94 -20.68 9.81
C GLY A 218 19.04 -19.63 9.54
N GLU A 219 19.37 -18.80 10.54
CA GLU A 219 20.46 -17.81 10.55
C GLU A 219 20.38 -16.65 9.53
N ALA A 220 20.05 -16.93 8.28
CA ALA A 220 20.20 -16.00 7.16
C ALA A 220 19.22 -14.80 7.19
N ALA A 221 18.11 -14.89 7.93
CA ALA A 221 17.23 -13.75 8.23
C ALA A 221 17.88 -12.72 9.19
N GLY A 222 18.92 -13.12 9.94
CA GLY A 222 19.63 -12.25 10.88
C GLY A 222 20.48 -11.17 10.21
N MET A 223 21.07 -11.46 9.04
CA MET A 223 22.07 -10.58 8.42
C MET A 223 21.48 -9.34 7.72
N LEU A 224 20.27 -9.43 7.15
CA LEU A 224 19.65 -8.34 6.37
C LEU A 224 19.37 -7.07 7.19
N LYS A 225 19.20 -7.18 8.52
CA LYS A 225 19.06 -6.01 9.41
C LYS A 225 20.31 -5.13 9.46
N SER A 226 21.46 -5.61 8.98
CA SER A 226 22.75 -4.90 9.07
C SER A 226 23.11 -4.03 7.86
N PHE A 227 22.25 -3.92 6.83
CA PHE A 227 22.69 -3.53 5.48
C PHE A 227 22.20 -2.16 4.97
N CYS A 228 20.89 -1.91 4.97
CA CYS A 228 20.26 -0.78 4.25
C CYS A 228 20.42 0.61 4.93
N MET A 229 21.59 0.89 5.52
CA MET A 229 21.80 1.99 6.48
C MET A 229 22.99 2.93 6.14
N SER A 230 23.49 2.91 4.90
CA SER A 230 24.26 4.00 4.23
C SER A 230 24.61 3.45 2.82
N VAL A 231 24.63 4.22 1.73
CA VAL A 231 25.36 5.49 1.51
C VAL A 231 24.48 6.56 0.86
N GLY A 232 24.56 7.79 1.38
CA GLY A 232 24.15 9.03 0.69
C GLY A 232 25.34 9.64 -0.06
N PRO A 233 25.11 10.56 -1.00
CA PRO A 233 24.66 11.92 -0.64
C PRO A 233 23.15 12.06 -0.38
#